data_AF-A0A0M7A2V6-F1
#
_entry.id   AF-A0A0M7A2V6-F1
#
_cell.length_a   1.000
_cell.length_b   1.000
_cell.length_c   1.000
_cell.angle_alpha   90.00
_cell.angle_beta   90.00
_cell.angle_gamma   90.00
#
_symmetry.space_group_name_H-M   'P 1'
#
loop_
_entity.id
_entity.type
_entity.pdbx_description
1 polymer ?
#
loop_
_entity_poly.entity_id
_entity_poly.type
_entity_poly.pdbx_seq_one_letter_code
_entity_poly.pdbx_strand_id
1 'polypeptide(L)'
;MIALTYTVIAIVFVTLGIGGIMYLDHRFSQSVGDRQFAMKGRRIDTDDPFVRSQFRKFHALRVAWSILLIVLLFVVVSHVG
;
A
#
# COMPACT_ATOMS: atom_id res chain seq x y z
N MET A 1 20.12 21.57 10.70
CA MET A 1 20.40 20.16 10.38
C MET A 1 19.21 19.27 10.71
N ILE A 2 18.74 19.22 11.95
CA ILE A 2 17.67 18.30 12.37
C ILE A 2 16.34 18.46 11.60
N ALA A 3 15.88 19.70 11.39
CA ALA A 3 14.64 19.99 10.64
C ALA A 3 14.73 19.58 9.16
N LEU A 4 15.92 19.69 8.56
CA LEU A 4 16.16 19.28 7.18
C LEU A 4 16.08 17.75 7.05
N THR A 5 16.67 17.02 8.00
CA THR A 5 16.59 15.56 8.07
C THR A 5 15.14 15.08 8.16
N TYR A 6 14.33 15.66 9.07
CA TYR A 6 12.91 15.31 9.20
C TYR A 6 12.09 15.66 7.95
N THR A 7 12.42 16.75 7.25
CA THR A 7 11.76 17.11 6.00
C THR A 7 12.02 16.07 4.91
N VAL A 8 13.27 15.62 4.76
CA VAL A 8 13.62 14.56 3.80
C VAL A 8 12.91 13.26 4.14
N ILE A 9 12.89 12.87 5.42
CA ILE A 9 12.17 11.68 5.90
C ILE A 9 10.68 11.77 5.53
N ALA A 10 10.04 12.92 5.78
CA ALA A 10 8.63 13.12 5.46
C ALA A 10 8.35 12.93 3.95
N ILE A 11 9.16 13.53 3.07
CA ILE A 11 9.01 13.40 1.61
C ILE A 11 9.14 11.93 1.18
N VAL A 12 10.14 11.22 1.70
CA VAL A 12 10.37 9.80 1.39
C VAL A 12 9.18 8.94 1.82
N PHE A 13 8.68 9.12 3.06
CA PHE A 13 7.57 8.33 3.58
C PHE A 13 6.25 8.60 2.86
N VAL A 14 5.96 9.86 2.52
CA VAL A 14 4.75 10.20 1.73
C VAL A 14 4.82 9.54 0.35
N THR A 15 5.98 9.59 -0.30
CA THR A 15 6.18 9.00 -1.63
C THR A 15 6.05 7.47 -1.58
N LEU A 16 6.66 6.81 -0.58
CA LEU A 16 6.56 5.36 -0.40
C LEU A 16 5.16 4.90 0.04
N GLY A 17 4.45 5.70 0.84
CA GLY A 17 3.10 5.43 1.26
C GLY A 17 2.13 5.45 0.08
N ILE A 18 2.07 6.58 -0.63
CA ILE A 18 1.15 6.75 -1.77
C ILE A 18 1.58 5.84 -2.93
N GLY A 19 2.86 5.90 -3.31
CA GLY A 19 3.40 5.15 -4.45
C GLY A 19 3.32 3.64 -4.24
N GLY A 20 3.59 3.14 -3.03
CA GLY A 20 3.49 1.71 -2.72
C GLY A 20 2.05 1.18 -2.79
N ILE A 21 1.08 1.96 -2.30
CA ILE A 21 -0.34 1.59 -2.42
C ILE A 21 -0.80 1.61 -3.87
N MET A 22 -0.44 2.66 -4.64
CA MET A 22 -0.77 2.73 -6.07
C MET A 22 -0.14 1.59 -6.86
N TYR A 23 1.10 1.21 -6.56
CA TYR A 23 1.78 0.09 -7.18
C TYR A 23 1.06 -1.24 -6.90
N LEU A 24 0.66 -1.49 -5.66
CA LEU A 24 -0.11 -2.68 -5.31
C LEU A 24 -1.46 -2.72 -6.02
N ASP A 25 -2.13 -1.57 -6.17
CA ASP A 25 -3.41 -1.48 -6.88
C ASP A 25 -3.26 -1.71 -8.38
N HIS A 26 -2.18 -1.19 -8.98
CA HIS A 26 -1.85 -1.48 -10.36
C HIS A 26 -1.57 -2.97 -10.58
N ARG A 27 -0.81 -3.61 -9.69
CA ARG A 27 -0.53 -5.05 -9.74
C ARG A 27 -1.77 -5.90 -9.52
N PHE A 28 -2.69 -5.47 -8.65
CA PHE A 28 -4.00 -6.10 -8.50
C PHE A 28 -4.77 -6.04 -9.83
N SER A 29 -4.86 -4.86 -10.45
CA SER A 29 -5.54 -4.69 -11.74
C SER A 29 -4.94 -5.60 -12.83
N GLN A 30 -3.61 -5.69 -12.91
CA GLN A 30 -2.94 -6.61 -13.84
C GLN A 30 -3.25 -8.09 -13.53
N SER A 31 -3.33 -8.46 -12.26
CA SER A 31 -3.57 -9.85 -11.85
C SER A 31 -5.01 -10.33 -12.11
N VAL A 32 -5.97 -9.40 -12.12
CA VAL A 32 -7.39 -9.70 -12.38
C VAL A 32 -7.68 -9.72 -13.89
N GLY A 33 -6.93 -8.96 -14.69
CA GLY A 33 -7.05 -8.95 -16.16
C GLY A 33 -8.41 -8.43 -16.62
N ASP A 34 -8.98 -9.05 -17.65
CA ASP A 34 -10.26 -8.66 -18.27
C ASP A 34 -11.52 -9.13 -17.49
N ARG A 35 -11.36 -9.69 -16.29
CA ARG A 35 -12.51 -10.18 -15.52
C ARG A 35 -13.35 -9.00 -15.04
N GLN A 36 -14.67 -9.13 -15.13
CA GLN A 36 -15.57 -8.08 -14.65
C GLN A 36 -15.62 -8.08 -13.12
N PHE A 37 -15.25 -6.94 -12.54
CA PHE A 37 -15.44 -6.67 -11.12
C PHE A 37 -15.97 -5.25 -10.97
N ALA A 38 -16.96 -5.08 -10.09
CA ALA A 38 -17.45 -3.75 -9.73
C ALA A 38 -16.90 -3.38 -8.36
N MET A 39 -16.30 -2.20 -8.24
CA MET A 39 -15.95 -1.63 -6.95
C MET A 39 -17.12 -0.81 -6.42
N LYS A 40 -17.70 -1.23 -5.29
CA LYS A 40 -18.71 -0.47 -4.55
C LYS A 40 -18.06 0.07 -3.28
N GLY A 41 -17.37 1.20 -3.42
CA GLY A 41 -16.59 1.81 -2.34
C GLY A 41 -15.46 0.89 -1.87
N ARG A 42 -15.55 0.37 -0.64
CA ARG A 42 -14.54 -0.53 -0.04
C ARG A 42 -14.86 -2.02 -0.22
N ARG A 43 -15.99 -2.37 -0.86
CA ARG A 43 -16.38 -3.75 -1.17
C ARG A 43 -16.28 -4.00 -2.67
N ILE A 44 -15.72 -5.17 -3.03
CA ILE A 44 -15.81 -5.69 -4.39
C ILE A 44 -17.09 -6.48 -4.52
N ASP A 45 -17.85 -6.18 -5.57
CA ASP A 45 -19.01 -6.93 -6.02
C ASP A 45 -18.57 -7.77 -7.23
N THR A 46 -18.40 -9.07 -7.00
CA THR A 46 -17.98 -10.04 -8.00
C THR A 46 -18.36 -11.44 -7.53
N ASP A 47 -18.93 -12.25 -8.42
CA ASP A 47 -19.25 -13.65 -8.16
C ASP A 47 -18.03 -14.57 -8.37
N ASP A 48 -16.95 -14.04 -8.96
CA ASP A 48 -15.75 -14.82 -9.28
C ASP A 48 -14.90 -15.11 -8.02
N PRO A 49 -14.71 -16.40 -7.64
CA PRO A 49 -13.94 -16.77 -6.46
C PRO A 49 -12.46 -16.39 -6.59
N PHE A 50 -11.93 -16.34 -7.81
CA PHE A 50 -10.56 -15.92 -8.09
C PHE A 50 -10.33 -14.45 -7.73
N VAL A 51 -11.18 -13.54 -8.24
CA VAL A 51 -11.07 -12.08 -7.99
C VAL A 51 -11.19 -11.79 -6.49
N ARG A 52 -12.13 -12.46 -5.81
CA ARG A 52 -12.31 -12.33 -4.35
C ARG A 52 -11.10 -12.83 -3.55
N SER A 53 -10.43 -13.88 -4.01
CA SER A 53 -9.19 -14.37 -3.39
C SER A 53 -8.01 -13.41 -3.61
N GLN A 54 -7.86 -12.86 -4.82
CA GLN A 54 -6.82 -11.88 -5.14
C GLN A 54 -7.03 -10.60 -4.36
N PHE A 55 -8.27 -10.09 -4.27
CA PHE A 55 -8.56 -8.88 -3.51
C PHE A 55 -8.16 -9.02 -2.04
N ARG A 56 -8.45 -10.15 -1.40
CA ARG A 56 -8.00 -10.42 -0.03
C ARG A 56 -6.47 -10.45 0.10
N LYS A 57 -5.77 -11.07 -0.86
CA LYS A 57 -4.29 -11.11 -0.87
C LYS A 57 -3.69 -9.72 -1.02
N PHE A 58 -4.14 -8.94 -1.99
CA PHE A 58 -3.65 -7.58 -2.22
C PHE A 58 -4.04 -6.63 -1.09
N HIS A 59 -5.21 -6.79 -0.49
CA HIS A 59 -5.57 -6.05 0.72
C HIS A 59 -4.65 -6.39 1.89
N ALA A 60 -4.34 -7.67 2.11
CA ALA A 60 -3.39 -8.08 3.14
C ALA A 60 -1.98 -7.53 2.87
N LEU A 61 -1.52 -7.53 1.62
CA LEU A 61 -0.27 -6.90 1.19
C LEU A 61 -0.26 -5.38 1.46
N ARG A 62 -1.37 -4.68 1.18
CA ARG A 62 -1.49 -3.24 1.47
C ARG A 62 -1.40 -2.94 2.97
N VAL A 63 -2.02 -3.78 3.79
CA VAL A 63 -1.93 -3.69 5.26
C VAL A 63 -0.51 -3.97 5.73
N ALA A 64 0.12 -5.04 5.23
CA ALA A 64 1.50 -5.39 5.56
C ALA A 64 2.49 -4.28 5.17
N TRP A 65 2.32 -3.67 3.99
CA TRP A 65 3.12 -2.53 3.54
C TRP A 65 2.98 -1.32 4.48
N SER A 66 1.75 -1.02 4.92
CA SER A 66 1.48 0.07 5.85
C SER A 66 2.13 -0.18 7.21
N ILE A 67 2.07 -1.41 7.72
CA ILE A 67 2.73 -1.80 8.97
C ILE A 67 4.26 -1.70 8.83
N LEU A 68 4.81 -2.18 7.71
CA LEU A 68 6.24 -2.10 7.43
C LEU A 68 6.73 -0.64 7.41
N LEU A 69 5.99 0.26 6.77
CA LEU A 69 6.32 1.69 6.78
C LEU A 69 6.27 2.27 8.20
N ILE A 70 5.30 1.90 9.03
CA ILE A 70 5.26 2.36 10.42
C ILE A 70 6.50 1.89 11.18
N VAL A 71 6.87 0.61 11.08
CA VAL A 71 8.06 0.06 11.73
C VAL A 71 9.32 0.77 11.24
N LEU A 72 9.46 0.94 9.92
CA LEU A 72 10.59 1.64 9.32
C LEU A 72 10.70 3.08 9.83
N LEU A 73 9.57 3.79 9.98
CA LEU A 73 9.56 5.15 10.50
C LEU A 73 10.12 5.20 11.92
N PHE A 74 9.68 4.31 12.80
CA PHE A 74 10.21 4.20 14.17
C PHE A 74 11.71 3.92 14.17
N VAL A 75 12.17 3.00 13.32
CA VAL A 75 13.61 2.67 13.22
C VAL A 75 14.41 3.88 12.77
N VAL A 76 13.99 4.55 11.70
CA VAL A 76 14.71 5.73 11.16
C VAL A 76 14.76 6.85 12.19
N VAL A 77 13.62 7.19 12.80
CA VAL A 77 13.56 8.26 13.81
C VAL A 77 14.43 7.94 15.03
N SER A 78 14.51 6.66 15.43
CA SER A 78 15.36 6.24 16.57
C SER A 78 16.87 6.38 16.30
N HIS A 79 17.30 6.43 15.04
CA HIS A 79 18.72 6.60 14.65
C HIS A 79 19.09 8.06 14.32
N VAL A 80 18.09 8.95 14.23
CA VAL A 80 18.29 10.37 13.92
C VAL A 80 18.40 11.22 15.21
N GLY A 81 18.29 10.58 16.38
CA GLY A 81 18.48 11.16 17.71
C GLY A 81 19.95 11.37 18.08
#